data_AF-A0A3M7H835-F1
#
_entry.id   AF-A0A3M7H835-F1
#
_cell.length_a   1.000
_cell.length_b   1.000
_cell.length_c   1.000
_cell.angle_alpha   90.00
_cell.angle_beta   90.00
_cell.angle_gamma   90.00
#
_symmetry.space_group_name_H-M   'P 1'
#
loop_
_entity.id
_entity.type
_entity.pdbx_description
1 polymer ?
#
loop_
_entity_poly.entity_id
_entity_poly.type
_entity_poly.pdbx_seq_one_letter_code
_entity_poly.pdbx_strand_id
1 'polypeptide(L)'
;MQPLQRTALRSARKFRSQIQSQPRRFASGGHGGHNQHPTNESLGAGFYITLAALPASFALYKFTRQSTEDQPFFTRYIRDTYNQYADKWARRNDMHTQMVEAAAGDRVLFLNESAQANRRVELRFPEQFNIGSPFNVPAGHGGGNLDQVIAKYERESFEENERKLQQLRENNVPCEKPFEPLAKSPPAPPPGA
;
A
#
# COMPACT_ATOMS: atom_id res chain seq x y z
N MET A 1 14.60 4.67 -3.88
CA MET A 1 13.32 5.30 -4.24
C MET A 1 13.28 5.50 -5.75
N GLN A 2 12.85 4.47 -6.50
CA GLN A 2 12.72 4.53 -7.96
C GLN A 2 11.22 4.62 -8.31
N PRO A 3 10.77 5.53 -9.18
CA PRO A 3 9.39 5.55 -9.62
C PRO A 3 9.18 4.58 -10.79
N LEU A 4 8.34 3.56 -10.55
CA LEU A 4 7.72 2.72 -11.56
C LEU A 4 6.77 3.56 -12.43
N GLN A 5 7.23 4.04 -13.57
CA GLN A 5 6.34 4.61 -14.59
C GLN A 5 5.92 3.51 -15.56
N ARG A 6 4.65 3.10 -15.43
CA ARG A 6 3.99 2.14 -16.30
C ARG A 6 3.48 2.82 -17.57
N THR A 7 3.79 2.17 -18.68
CA THR A 7 3.26 2.25 -20.02
C THR A 7 1.74 2.47 -20.08
N ALA A 8 1.29 3.46 -20.86
CA ALA A 8 -0.06 3.54 -21.40
C ALA A 8 0.02 3.75 -22.91
N LEU A 9 -0.14 2.64 -23.64
CA LEU A 9 -0.33 2.62 -25.09
C LEU A 9 -1.66 3.31 -25.43
N ARG A 10 -1.61 4.55 -25.89
CA ARG A 10 -2.79 5.29 -26.36
C ARG A 10 -3.01 5.02 -27.84
N SER A 11 -3.65 3.89 -28.14
CA SER A 11 -4.24 3.60 -29.44
C SER A 11 -5.56 4.37 -29.60
N ALA A 12 -5.50 5.53 -30.25
CA ALA A 12 -6.69 6.16 -30.83
C ALA A 12 -6.35 6.57 -32.26
N ARG A 13 -6.72 5.68 -33.20
CA ARG A 13 -6.67 5.91 -34.64
C ARG A 13 -7.45 7.19 -34.95
N LYS A 14 -6.74 8.22 -35.38
CA LYS A 14 -7.35 9.41 -35.97
C LYS A 14 -8.08 8.96 -37.23
N PHE A 15 -9.42 8.92 -37.19
CA PHE A 15 -10.24 8.87 -38.39
C PHE A 15 -10.03 10.17 -39.17
N ARG A 16 -9.12 10.15 -40.14
CA ARG A 16 -8.99 11.19 -41.15
C ARG A 16 -10.09 10.96 -42.17
N SER A 17 -11.13 11.79 -42.17
CA SER A 17 -12.07 11.87 -43.29
C SER A 17 -11.32 12.44 -44.50
N GLN A 18 -10.92 11.57 -45.43
CA GLN A 18 -10.54 12.01 -46.77
C GLN A 18 -11.82 12.42 -47.49
N ILE A 19 -12.11 13.72 -47.51
CA ILE A 19 -13.05 14.30 -48.46
C ILE A 19 -12.33 14.30 -49.81
N GLN A 20 -12.53 13.26 -50.62
CA GLN A 20 -12.20 13.30 -52.05
C GLN A 20 -13.35 13.98 -52.79
N SER A 21 -13.21 15.28 -53.03
CA SER A 21 -14.04 16.00 -54.00
C SER A 21 -13.53 15.66 -55.41
N GLN A 22 -14.17 14.71 -56.08
CA GLN A 22 -14.06 14.52 -57.52
C GLN A 22 -14.98 15.55 -58.22
N PRO A 23 -14.45 16.47 -59.05
CA PRO A 23 -15.30 17.31 -59.88
C PRO A 23 -15.97 16.45 -60.96
N ARG A 24 -17.28 16.25 -60.85
CA ARG A 24 -18.07 15.63 -61.92
C ARG A 24 -18.03 16.56 -63.14
N ARG A 25 -17.36 16.11 -64.21
CA ARG A 25 -17.46 16.72 -65.53
C ARG A 25 -18.86 16.41 -66.08
N PHE A 26 -19.61 17.43 -66.47
CA PHE A 26 -20.80 17.27 -67.30
C PHE A 26 -20.33 16.79 -68.68
N ALA A 27 -20.40 15.48 -68.91
CA ALA A 27 -20.32 14.94 -70.25
C ALA A 27 -21.62 15.33 -70.98
N SER A 28 -21.53 16.31 -71.87
CA SER A 28 -22.54 16.59 -72.89
C SER A 28 -22.62 15.37 -73.82
N GLY A 29 -23.55 14.46 -73.51
CA GLY A 29 -23.81 13.27 -74.31
C GLY A 29 -25.16 13.39 -75.03
N GLY A 30 -25.08 13.59 -76.35
CA GLY A 30 -25.95 13.00 -77.37
C GLY A 30 -27.48 13.17 -77.28
N HIS A 31 -28.04 13.92 -78.23
CA HIS A 31 -29.43 13.75 -78.64
C HIS A 31 -29.70 12.32 -79.13
N GLY A 32 -30.72 11.67 -78.57
CA GLY A 32 -31.28 10.41 -79.05
C GLY A 32 -32.49 10.01 -78.20
N GLY A 33 -33.68 9.94 -78.83
CA GLY A 33 -34.97 9.87 -78.14
C GLY A 33 -35.43 8.50 -77.63
N HIS A 34 -36.60 8.57 -76.99
CA HIS A 34 -37.58 7.50 -76.68
C HIS A 34 -37.32 6.60 -75.45
N ASN A 35 -37.94 7.00 -74.31
CA ASN A 35 -38.84 6.21 -73.45
C ASN A 35 -38.82 6.77 -72.01
N GLN A 36 -39.74 7.70 -71.70
CA GLN A 36 -39.98 8.14 -70.33
C GLN A 36 -40.83 7.10 -69.62
N HIS A 37 -40.17 6.12 -68.98
CA HIS A 37 -40.80 5.30 -67.96
C HIS A 37 -40.97 6.19 -66.70
N PRO A 38 -42.13 6.24 -66.02
CA PRO A 38 -42.24 6.95 -64.76
C PRO A 38 -41.33 6.27 -63.74
N THR A 39 -40.16 6.84 -63.49
CA THR A 39 -39.31 6.44 -62.37
C THR A 39 -40.00 6.92 -61.11
N ASN A 40 -40.67 5.99 -60.44
CA ASN A 40 -41.18 6.12 -59.09
C ASN A 40 -40.00 6.35 -58.12
N GLU A 41 -39.58 7.61 -57.97
CA GLU A 41 -38.56 7.99 -57.01
C GLU A 41 -39.04 7.63 -55.59
N SER A 42 -38.48 6.57 -55.01
CA SER A 42 -38.79 6.20 -53.64
C SER A 42 -38.33 7.31 -52.70
N LEU A 43 -39.19 7.70 -51.76
CA LEU A 43 -38.83 8.65 -50.70
C LEU A 43 -37.51 8.20 -50.04
N GLY A 44 -36.51 9.09 -50.01
CA GLY A 44 -35.16 8.72 -49.56
C GLY A 44 -35.14 8.19 -48.13
N ALA A 45 -34.08 7.47 -47.75
CA ALA A 45 -33.95 6.86 -46.42
C ALA A 45 -34.22 7.83 -45.25
N GLY A 46 -33.88 9.11 -45.41
CA GLY A 46 -34.17 10.17 -44.43
C GLY A 46 -35.66 10.30 -44.10
N PHE A 47 -36.55 10.14 -45.09
CA PHE A 47 -38.00 10.21 -44.88
C PHE A 47 -38.46 9.12 -43.91
N TYR A 48 -38.07 7.86 -44.16
CA TYR A 48 -38.42 6.73 -43.29
C TYR A 48 -37.80 6.87 -41.89
N ILE A 49 -36.57 7.40 -41.78
CA ILE A 49 -35.94 7.69 -40.50
C ILE A 49 -36.78 8.72 -39.72
N THR A 50 -37.22 9.80 -40.35
CA THR A 50 -38.06 10.80 -39.67
C THR A 50 -39.42 10.25 -39.27
N LEU A 51 -40.02 9.41 -40.12
CA LEU A 51 -41.31 8.77 -39.87
C LEU A 51 -41.23 7.76 -38.71
N ALA A 52 -40.09 7.11 -38.53
CA ALA A 52 -39.82 6.26 -37.36
C ALA A 52 -39.43 7.07 -36.11
N ALA A 53 -38.68 8.18 -36.28
CA ALA A 53 -38.18 8.98 -35.17
C ALA A 53 -39.30 9.73 -34.42
N LEU A 54 -40.34 10.19 -35.12
CA LEU A 54 -41.48 10.87 -34.50
C LEU A 54 -42.23 9.98 -33.48
N PRO A 55 -42.74 8.79 -33.83
CA PRO A 55 -43.38 7.91 -32.84
C PRO A 55 -42.39 7.38 -31.80
N ALA A 56 -41.14 7.12 -32.17
CA ALA A 56 -40.11 6.68 -31.22
C ALA A 56 -39.81 7.75 -30.15
N SER A 57 -39.67 9.01 -30.55
CA SER A 57 -39.45 10.13 -29.62
C SER A 57 -40.67 10.38 -28.72
N PHE A 58 -41.88 10.23 -29.27
CA PHE A 58 -43.12 10.33 -28.48
C PHE A 58 -43.24 9.19 -27.45
N ALA A 59 -42.94 7.96 -27.85
CA ALA A 59 -42.90 6.81 -26.96
C ALA A 59 -41.85 6.99 -25.85
N LEU A 60 -40.66 7.48 -26.21
CA LEU A 60 -39.61 7.79 -25.23
C LEU A 60 -40.05 8.90 -24.27
N TYR A 61 -40.72 9.95 -24.75
CA TYR A 61 -41.26 11.01 -23.89
C TYR A 61 -42.30 10.47 -22.91
N LYS A 62 -43.21 9.60 -23.37
CA LYS A 62 -44.21 8.96 -22.50
C LYS A 62 -43.58 8.01 -21.48
N PHE A 63 -42.54 7.27 -21.86
CA PHE A 63 -41.83 6.36 -20.98
C PHE A 63 -40.94 7.07 -19.95
N THR A 64 -40.38 8.23 -20.32
CA THR A 64 -39.51 9.02 -19.44
C THR A 64 -40.29 9.96 -18.52
N ARG A 65 -41.56 10.25 -18.82
CA ARG A 65 -42.42 11.12 -17.99
C ARG A 65 -42.90 10.40 -16.73
N GLN A 66 -42.44 10.87 -15.58
CA GLN A 66 -42.68 10.34 -14.24
C GLN A 66 -43.83 11.08 -13.53
N SER A 67 -44.44 10.43 -12.53
CA SER A 67 -45.26 11.10 -11.49
C SER A 67 -44.36 11.64 -10.38
N THR A 68 -44.86 12.61 -9.62
CA THR A 68 -44.15 13.62 -8.80
C THR A 68 -43.16 13.09 -7.74
N GLU A 69 -43.12 11.79 -7.43
CA GLU A 69 -42.25 11.22 -6.38
C GLU A 69 -41.23 10.17 -6.85
N ASP A 70 -41.33 9.63 -8.07
CA ASP A 70 -40.45 8.55 -8.54
C ASP A 70 -39.32 9.03 -9.49
N GLN A 71 -38.17 8.34 -9.45
CA GLN A 71 -37.03 8.60 -10.34
C GLN A 71 -37.18 7.90 -11.71
N PRO A 72 -36.69 8.53 -12.81
CA PRO A 72 -36.23 7.91 -14.04
C PRO A 72 -36.27 6.39 -14.15
N PHE A 73 -37.00 5.70 -15.04
CA PHE A 73 -36.75 4.25 -15.17
C PHE A 73 -35.25 3.97 -15.41
N PHE A 74 -34.62 4.78 -16.28
CA PHE A 74 -33.18 4.71 -16.54
C PHE A 74 -32.34 5.13 -15.33
N THR A 75 -32.73 6.16 -14.59
CA THR A 75 -32.03 6.60 -13.38
C THR A 75 -32.08 5.54 -12.29
N ARG A 76 -33.23 4.91 -12.08
CA ARG A 76 -33.42 3.80 -11.15
C ARG A 76 -32.58 2.60 -11.55
N TYR A 77 -32.62 2.22 -12.83
CA TYR A 77 -31.80 1.12 -13.34
C TYR A 77 -30.29 1.37 -13.14
N ILE A 78 -29.81 2.58 -13.45
CA ILE A 78 -28.42 2.97 -13.18
C ILE A 78 -28.15 2.88 -11.68
N ARG A 79 -29.02 3.44 -10.84
CA ARG A 79 -28.83 3.40 -9.39
C ARG A 79 -28.77 1.96 -8.87
N ASP A 80 -29.72 1.10 -9.23
CA ASP A 80 -29.78 -0.30 -8.78
C ASP A 80 -28.57 -1.12 -9.23
N THR A 81 -28.07 -0.88 -10.45
CA THR A 81 -26.87 -1.55 -10.96
C THR A 81 -25.59 -1.08 -10.27
N TYR A 82 -25.51 0.20 -9.87
CA TYR A 82 -24.31 0.77 -9.26
C TYR A 82 -24.32 0.87 -7.74
N ASN A 83 -25.46 0.68 -7.07
CA ASN A 83 -25.59 0.77 -5.61
C ASN A 83 -24.56 -0.13 -4.88
N GLN A 84 -24.29 -1.32 -5.42
CA GLN A 84 -23.33 -2.26 -4.84
C GLN A 84 -21.88 -1.74 -4.79
N TYR A 85 -21.52 -0.73 -5.60
CA TYR A 85 -20.17 -0.16 -5.57
C TYR A 85 -19.93 0.67 -4.32
N ALA A 86 -20.96 1.37 -3.83
CA ALA A 86 -20.87 2.12 -2.58
C ALA A 86 -20.56 1.17 -1.41
N ASP A 87 -21.29 0.06 -1.33
CA ASP A 87 -21.07 -0.96 -0.28
C ASP A 87 -19.69 -1.62 -0.40
N LYS A 88 -19.24 -1.94 -1.62
CA LYS A 88 -17.91 -2.49 -1.86
C LYS A 88 -16.81 -1.52 -1.44
N TRP A 89 -16.97 -0.23 -1.67
CA TRP A 89 -16.00 0.79 -1.26
C TRP A 89 -16.02 0.97 0.26
N ALA A 90 -17.20 1.05 0.87
CA ALA A 90 -17.34 1.10 2.33
C ALA A 90 -16.66 -0.09 3.01
N ARG A 91 -16.91 -1.32 2.51
CA ARG A 91 -16.29 -2.54 3.03
C ARG A 91 -14.77 -2.56 2.89
N ARG A 92 -14.21 -2.07 1.76
CA ARG A 92 -12.75 -1.98 1.61
C ARG A 92 -12.14 -0.98 2.58
N ASN A 93 -12.77 0.18 2.73
CA ASN A 93 -12.30 1.21 3.65
C ASN A 93 -12.31 0.71 5.09
N ASP A 94 -13.39 0.02 5.50
CA ASP A 94 -13.51 -0.61 6.81
C ASP A 94 -12.38 -1.63 7.07
N MET A 95 -12.13 -2.54 6.12
CA MET A 95 -11.01 -3.49 6.22
C MET A 95 -9.65 -2.79 6.35
N HIS A 96 -9.42 -1.71 5.59
CA HIS A 96 -8.18 -0.94 5.71
C HIS A 96 -8.03 -0.27 7.07
N THR A 97 -9.11 0.30 7.62
CA THR A 97 -9.09 0.90 8.96
C THR A 97 -8.80 -0.15 10.03
N GLN A 98 -9.45 -1.32 9.95
CA GLN A 98 -9.21 -2.43 10.88
C GLN A 98 -7.76 -2.93 10.82
N MET A 99 -7.18 -3.04 9.61
CA MET A 99 -5.77 -3.43 9.45
C MET A 99 -4.81 -2.40 10.06
N VAL A 100 -5.10 -1.11 9.90
CA VAL A 100 -4.28 -0.04 10.49
C VAL A 100 -4.37 -0.06 12.01
N GLU A 101 -5.57 -0.30 12.56
CA GLU A 101 -5.77 -0.43 14.01
C GLU A 101 -5.02 -1.63 14.59
N ALA A 102 -5.11 -2.80 13.94
CA ALA A 102 -4.35 -3.98 14.33
C ALA A 102 -2.83 -3.73 14.29
N ALA A 103 -2.33 -3.12 13.21
CA ALA A 103 -0.92 -2.78 13.08
C ALA A 103 -0.46 -1.74 14.12
N ALA A 104 -1.33 -0.81 14.51
CA ALA A 104 -1.05 0.15 15.58
C ALA A 104 -0.97 -0.56 16.94
N GLY A 105 -1.87 -1.51 17.21
CA GLY A 105 -1.82 -2.36 18.41
C GLY A 105 -0.51 -3.15 18.52
N ASP A 106 -0.11 -3.82 17.43
CA ASP A 106 1.15 -4.57 17.38
C ASP A 106 2.36 -3.67 17.57
N ARG A 107 2.33 -2.46 16.98
CA ARG A 107 3.40 -1.48 17.16
C ARG A 107 3.58 -1.09 18.63
N VAL A 108 2.50 -0.99 19.41
CA VAL A 108 2.58 -0.68 20.85
C VAL A 108 3.36 -1.76 21.62
N LEU A 109 3.22 -3.03 21.24
CA LEU A 109 3.99 -4.14 21.85
C LEU A 109 5.51 -3.95 21.60
N PHE A 110 5.88 -3.63 20.36
CA PHE A 110 7.29 -3.53 19.97
C PHE A 110 7.96 -2.20 20.33
N LEU A 111 7.19 -1.13 20.56
CA LEU A 111 7.73 0.18 20.94
C LEU A 111 8.60 0.09 22.21
N ASN A 112 8.16 -0.68 23.21
CA ASN A 112 8.91 -0.86 24.45
C ASN A 112 9.97 -1.97 24.38
N GLU A 113 9.86 -2.89 23.41
CA GLU A 113 10.83 -3.96 23.23
C GLU A 113 12.17 -3.44 22.69
N SER A 114 12.16 -2.44 21.80
CA SER A 114 13.39 -1.80 21.31
C SER A 114 14.22 -1.14 22.43
N ALA A 115 13.56 -0.60 23.46
CA ALA A 115 14.23 -0.07 24.66
C ALA A 115 14.83 -1.19 25.54
N GLN A 116 14.38 -2.43 25.36
CA GLN A 116 14.88 -3.64 26.01
C GLN A 116 15.77 -4.50 25.08
N ALA A 117 16.14 -4.01 23.89
CA ALA A 117 16.90 -4.75 22.87
C ALA A 117 18.29 -5.23 23.35
N ASN A 118 18.78 -4.70 24.47
CA ASN A 118 19.96 -5.21 25.19
C ASN A 118 19.57 -5.76 26.57
N ARG A 119 18.54 -6.61 26.68
CA ARG A 119 18.43 -7.56 27.80
C ARG A 119 19.55 -8.59 27.71
N ARG A 120 20.78 -8.12 27.96
CA ARG A 120 21.94 -8.96 28.22
C ARG A 120 21.73 -9.52 29.62
N VAL A 121 21.07 -10.66 29.69
CA VAL A 121 21.00 -11.43 30.92
C VAL A 121 22.35 -12.09 31.07
N GLU A 122 23.12 -11.65 32.07
CA GLU A 122 24.37 -12.32 32.43
C GLU A 122 24.01 -13.71 32.96
N LEU A 123 24.28 -14.73 32.16
CA LEU A 123 24.12 -16.11 32.56
C LEU A 123 25.34 -16.53 33.37
N ARG A 124 25.11 -17.09 34.55
CA ARG A 124 26.18 -17.61 35.40
C ARG A 124 26.93 -18.78 34.75
N PHE A 125 26.28 -19.49 33.83
CA PHE A 125 26.84 -20.67 33.16
C PHE A 125 26.61 -20.58 31.64
N PRO A 126 27.64 -20.24 30.84
CA PRO A 126 27.52 -20.15 29.38
C PRO A 126 27.36 -21.53 28.72
N GLU A 127 27.73 -22.62 29.40
CA GLU A 127 27.60 -23.99 28.89
C GLU A 127 26.16 -24.40 28.59
N GLN A 128 25.17 -23.67 29.10
CA GLN A 128 23.75 -23.93 28.82
C GLN A 128 23.41 -23.83 27.32
N PHE A 129 24.19 -23.07 26.54
CA PHE A 129 24.04 -23.00 25.08
C PHE A 129 24.50 -24.27 24.35
N ASN A 130 25.25 -25.14 25.02
CA ASN A 130 25.70 -26.44 24.52
C ASN A 130 24.86 -27.61 25.03
N ILE A 131 23.87 -27.38 25.89
CA ILE A 131 22.99 -28.42 26.43
C ILE A 131 21.80 -28.59 25.49
N GLY A 132 21.77 -29.70 24.73
CA GLY A 132 20.68 -30.10 23.86
C GLY A 132 20.08 -31.45 24.26
N SER A 133 18.90 -31.77 23.72
CA SER A 133 18.33 -33.12 23.83
C SER A 133 19.29 -34.14 23.19
N PRO A 134 19.59 -35.28 23.84
CA PRO A 134 20.42 -36.32 23.23
C PRO A 134 19.74 -37.04 22.07
N PHE A 135 18.43 -36.88 21.90
CA PHE A 135 17.65 -37.54 20.86
C PHE A 135 17.01 -36.55 19.89
N ASN A 136 17.00 -36.95 18.61
CA ASN A 136 16.26 -36.30 17.52
C ASN A 136 16.64 -34.83 17.25
N VAL A 137 17.93 -34.51 17.29
CA VAL A 137 18.47 -33.18 16.96
C VAL A 137 18.80 -33.12 15.46
N PRO A 138 18.19 -32.22 14.67
CA PRO A 138 18.55 -32.02 13.28
C PRO A 138 20.03 -31.61 13.14
N ALA A 139 20.68 -32.04 12.07
CA ALA A 139 22.06 -31.63 11.78
C ALA A 139 22.16 -30.09 11.79
N GLY A 140 23.14 -29.55 12.53
CA GLY A 140 23.33 -28.11 12.72
C GLY A 140 22.58 -27.48 13.90
N HIS A 141 21.78 -28.24 14.65
CA HIS A 141 21.11 -27.77 15.88
C HIS A 141 21.83 -28.21 17.18
N GLY A 142 22.98 -28.88 17.08
CA GLY A 142 23.80 -29.26 18.23
C GLY A 142 24.87 -28.21 18.50
N GLY A 143 24.75 -27.50 19.63
CA GLY A 143 25.75 -26.59 20.20
C GLY A 143 26.13 -25.40 19.32
N GLY A 144 25.88 -24.18 19.80
CA GLY A 144 26.40 -22.98 19.12
C GLY A 144 27.92 -22.90 19.22
N ASN A 145 28.61 -22.38 18.20
CA ASN A 145 30.03 -22.02 18.36
C ASN A 145 30.12 -20.86 19.37
N LEU A 146 30.78 -21.11 20.51
CA LEU A 146 30.94 -20.14 21.60
C LEU A 146 32.33 -19.48 21.62
N ASP A 147 33.18 -19.71 20.63
CA ASP A 147 34.60 -19.30 20.66
C ASP A 147 34.76 -17.79 20.84
N GLN A 148 33.89 -16.99 20.21
CA GLN A 148 33.90 -15.53 20.33
C GLN A 148 33.48 -15.05 21.73
N VAL A 149 32.54 -15.78 22.35
CA VAL A 149 32.05 -15.46 23.70
C VAL A 149 33.13 -15.81 24.72
N ILE A 150 33.78 -16.96 24.56
CA ILE A 150 34.92 -17.40 25.37
C ILE A 150 36.04 -16.36 25.27
N ALA A 151 36.45 -15.98 24.06
CA ALA A 151 37.51 -15.00 23.84
C ALA A 151 37.22 -13.63 24.49
N LYS A 152 35.94 -13.18 24.48
CA LYS A 152 35.53 -11.95 25.16
C LYS A 152 35.75 -12.06 26.68
N TYR A 153 35.25 -13.13 27.31
CA TYR A 153 35.34 -13.29 28.76
C TYR A 153 36.77 -13.55 29.23
N GLU A 154 37.58 -14.28 28.46
CA GLU A 154 39.00 -14.42 28.73
C GLU A 154 39.69 -13.06 28.76
N ARG A 155 39.44 -12.20 27.77
CA ARG A 155 39.97 -10.84 27.73
C ARG A 155 39.57 -10.03 28.96
N GLU A 156 38.28 -10.03 29.32
CA GLU A 156 37.78 -9.33 30.50
C GLU A 156 38.45 -9.84 31.78
N SER A 157 38.66 -11.15 31.91
CA SER A 157 39.32 -11.75 33.06
C SER A 157 40.80 -11.35 33.18
N PHE A 158 41.52 -11.28 32.06
CA PHE A 158 42.91 -10.83 32.04
C PHE A 158 43.01 -9.35 32.41
N GLU A 159 42.15 -8.51 31.84
CA GLU A 159 42.09 -7.07 32.16
C GLU A 159 41.78 -6.84 33.65
N GLU A 160 40.85 -7.59 34.24
CA GLU A 160 40.57 -7.52 35.68
C GLU A 160 41.75 -7.97 36.55
N ASN A 161 42.43 -9.05 36.15
CA ASN A 161 43.60 -9.54 36.87
C ASN A 161 44.76 -8.55 36.81
N GLU A 162 44.99 -7.92 35.65
CA GLU A 162 45.97 -6.85 35.49
C GLU A 162 45.61 -5.63 36.35
N ARG A 163 44.34 -5.22 36.39
CA ARG A 163 43.88 -4.14 37.27
C ARG A 163 44.09 -4.47 38.74
N LYS A 164 43.77 -5.68 39.17
CA LYS A 164 44.03 -6.16 40.54
C LYS A 164 45.53 -6.16 40.84
N LEU A 165 46.37 -6.61 39.90
CA LEU A 165 47.83 -6.59 40.05
C LEU A 165 48.38 -5.17 40.16
N GLN A 166 47.88 -4.23 39.36
CA GLN A 166 48.24 -2.81 39.43
C GLN A 166 47.84 -2.21 40.78
N GLN A 167 46.61 -2.48 41.25
CA GLN A 167 46.15 -2.06 42.57
C GLN A 167 47.05 -2.60 43.70
N LEU A 168 47.49 -3.86 43.61
CA LEU A 168 48.43 -4.44 44.56
C LEU A 168 49.81 -3.76 44.49
N ARG A 169 50.32 -3.47 43.29
CA ARG A 169 51.59 -2.75 43.10
C ARG A 169 51.56 -1.33 43.65
N GLU A 170 50.40 -0.67 43.52
CA GLU A 170 50.17 0.69 44.00
C GLU A 170 49.76 0.73 45.48
N ASN A 171 49.65 -0.42 46.17
CA ASN A 171 49.06 -0.56 47.51
C ASN A 171 47.71 0.17 47.65
N ASN A 172 46.92 0.13 46.59
CA ASN A 172 45.67 0.87 46.43
C ASN A 172 44.49 -0.11 46.40
N VAL A 173 44.49 -1.09 47.31
CA VAL A 173 43.48 -2.15 47.33
C VAL A 173 42.19 -1.62 47.96
N PRO A 174 41.03 -1.71 47.28
CA PRO A 174 39.77 -1.15 47.79
C PRO A 174 39.34 -1.68 49.15
N CYS A 175 39.70 -2.92 49.51
CA CYS A 175 39.34 -3.52 50.80
C CYS A 175 40.15 -2.97 51.99
N GLU A 176 41.31 -2.36 51.74
CA GLU A 176 42.19 -1.79 52.76
C GLU A 176 41.91 -0.31 53.01
N LYS A 177 41.15 0.34 52.13
CA LYS A 177 40.77 1.75 52.30
C LYS A 177 39.79 1.89 53.47
N PRO A 178 40.00 2.88 54.36
CA PRO A 178 38.98 3.22 55.34
C PRO A 178 37.69 3.64 54.63
N PHE A 179 36.55 3.18 55.14
CA PHE A 179 35.25 3.54 54.59
C PHE A 179 35.05 5.06 54.70
N GLU A 180 34.90 5.75 53.58
CA GLU A 180 34.51 7.16 53.57
C GLU A 180 33.02 7.26 53.91
N PRO A 181 32.64 7.89 55.03
CA PRO A 181 31.23 8.10 55.34
C PRO A 181 30.62 9.01 54.28
N LEU A 182 29.51 8.57 53.69
CA LEU A 182 28.71 9.36 52.76
C LEU A 182 28.31 10.69 53.44
N ALA A 183 29.01 11.77 53.12
CA ALA A 183 28.68 13.09 53.61
C ALA A 183 27.30 13.48 53.05
N LYS A 184 26.36 13.79 53.94
CA LYS A 184 25.03 14.30 53.56
C LYS A 184 25.25 15.60 52.79
N SER A 185 24.87 15.64 51.52
CA SER A 185 25.00 16.85 50.72
C SER A 185 24.32 18.02 51.45
N PRO A 186 24.97 19.21 51.50
CA PRO A 186 24.34 20.37 52.10
C PRO A 186 23.02 20.64 51.38
N PRO A 187 21.94 20.97 52.13
CA PRO A 187 20.63 21.19 51.53
C PRO A 187 20.73 22.29 50.47
N ALA A 188 20.02 22.09 49.35
CA ALA A 188 20.02 23.04 48.24
C ALA A 188 19.66 24.46 48.73
N PRO A 189 20.37 25.50 48.26
CA PRO A 189 20.04 26.87 48.62
C PRO A 189 18.61 27.21 48.16
N PRO A 190 17.86 28.01 48.94
CA PRO A 190 16.49 28.35 48.61
C PRO A 190 16.43 29.07 47.24
N PRO A 191 15.42 28.77 46.41
CA PRO A 191 15.30 29.38 45.09
C PRO A 191 14.85 30.84 45.26
N GLY A 192 15.77 31.78 45.05
CA GLY A 192 15.46 33.22 44.93
C GLY A 192 16.20 34.09 45.96
N ALA A 193 17.43 34.46 45.62
CA ALA A 193 18.10 35.66 46.10
C ALA A 193 18.52 36.48 44.87
#